data_AF-A0A6A6M7D2-F1
#
_entry.id   AF-A0A6A6M7D2-F1
#
_cell.length_a   1.000
_cell.length_b   1.000
_cell.length_c   1.000
_cell.angle_alpha   90.00
_cell.angle_beta   90.00
_cell.angle_gamma   90.00
#
_symmetry.space_group_name_H-M   'P 1'
#
loop_
_entity.id
_entity.type
_entity.pdbx_description
1 polymer ?
#
loop_
_entity_poly.entity_id
_entity_poly.type
_entity_poly.pdbx_seq_one_letter_code
_entity_poly.pdbx_strand_id
1 'polypeptide(L)'
;MKTKVEEKFSQFLEKWICQLDEYLQQLRRVSKDYRSKTAWCDTEQELQALVSKVTQHYKDYYTIKWALAHEDVLAFFCPIWVSPLEYAYSWITGWKPSAIFKLVDSIRTSRVPGSDLAELTQEQQRKIEALRVKIRLEEEKVEREMERQQVAVAEEDGGVGKVGGSSEEWGASEPSGGNGAGSIEGNINGRTREDRKEFYI
;
A
#
# COMPACT_ATOMS: atom_id res chain seq x y z
N MET A 1 6.87 -15.88 -18.55
CA MET A 1 6.76 -14.88 -19.64
C MET A 1 6.54 -13.54 -18.98
N LYS A 2 7.25 -12.50 -19.39
CA LYS A 2 6.99 -11.14 -18.89
C LYS A 2 5.70 -10.62 -19.51
N THR A 3 4.84 -9.97 -18.73
CA THR A 3 3.62 -9.34 -19.26
C THR A 3 3.96 -7.99 -19.87
N LYS A 4 3.10 -7.51 -20.78
CA LYS A 4 3.26 -6.19 -21.40
C LYS A 4 3.25 -5.06 -20.37
N VAL A 5 2.48 -5.21 -19.28
CA VAL A 5 2.44 -4.24 -18.17
C VAL A 5 3.78 -4.24 -17.44
N GLU A 6 4.35 -5.41 -17.16
CA GLU A 6 5.64 -5.50 -16.50
C GLU A 6 6.77 -4.85 -17.30
N GLU A 7 6.81 -5.07 -18.61
CA GLU A 7 7.81 -4.45 -19.49
C GLU A 7 7.66 -2.92 -19.54
N LYS A 8 6.43 -2.43 -19.74
CA LYS A 8 6.13 -0.99 -19.74
C LYS A 8 6.55 -0.33 -18.42
N PHE A 9 6.16 -0.91 -17.29
CA PHE A 9 6.43 -0.33 -15.99
C PHE A 9 7.92 -0.39 -15.64
N SER A 10 8.62 -1.47 -15.98
CA SER A 10 10.07 -1.59 -15.77
C SER A 10 10.83 -0.47 -16.51
N GLN A 11 10.52 -0.27 -17.80
CA GLN A 11 11.15 0.78 -18.60
C GLN A 11 10.83 2.19 -18.09
N PHE A 12 9.60 2.39 -17.62
CA PHE A 12 9.20 3.64 -16.97
C PHE A 12 9.97 3.87 -15.67
N LEU A 13 10.05 2.86 -14.81
CA LEU A 13 10.69 2.92 -13.50
C LEU A 13 12.19 3.24 -13.63
N GLU A 14 12.90 2.60 -14.55
CA GLU A 14 14.31 2.88 -14.80
C GLU A 14 14.55 4.36 -15.14
N LYS A 15 13.77 4.90 -16.08
CA LYS A 15 13.83 6.33 -16.46
C LYS A 15 13.46 7.23 -15.30
N TRP A 16 12.43 6.85 -14.54
CA TRP A 16 11.95 7.61 -13.40
C TRP A 16 13.01 7.71 -12.29
N ILE A 17 13.74 6.62 -12.01
CA ILE A 17 14.83 6.59 -11.03
C ILE A 17 15.99 7.49 -11.49
N CYS A 18 16.40 7.41 -12.76
CA CYS A 18 17.44 8.30 -13.30
C CYS A 18 17.07 9.78 -13.11
N GLN A 19 15.83 10.14 -13.47
CA GLN A 19 15.35 11.52 -13.34
C GLN A 19 15.24 11.97 -11.88
N LEU A 20 14.88 11.06 -10.97
CA LEU A 20 14.85 11.33 -9.54
C LEU A 20 16.26 11.66 -9.02
N ASP A 21 17.28 10.91 -9.43
CA ASP A 21 18.66 11.18 -9.03
C ASP A 21 19.11 12.57 -9.47
N GLU A 22 18.80 12.98 -10.71
CA GLU A 22 19.10 14.32 -11.21
C GLU A 22 18.45 15.41 -10.34
N TYR A 23 17.17 15.24 -9.96
CA TYR A 23 16.50 16.20 -9.09
C TYR A 23 17.09 16.23 -7.68
N LEU A 24 17.49 15.08 -7.13
CA LEU A 24 18.16 15.00 -5.83
C LEU A 24 19.53 15.68 -5.85
N GLN A 25 20.28 15.52 -6.94
CA GLN A 25 21.54 16.24 -7.14
C GLN A 25 21.33 17.76 -7.21
N GLN A 26 20.29 18.22 -7.92
CA GLN A 26 19.94 19.65 -8.00
C GLN A 26 19.54 20.21 -6.62
N LEU A 27 18.66 19.51 -5.89
CA LEU A 27 18.27 19.90 -4.53
C LEU A 27 19.47 20.01 -3.58
N ARG A 28 20.41 19.06 -3.65
CA ARG A 28 21.64 19.10 -2.83
C ARG A 28 22.53 20.29 -3.18
N ARG A 29 22.62 20.67 -4.46
CA ARG A 29 23.41 21.84 -4.89
C ARG A 29 22.76 23.14 -4.42
N VAL A 30 21.49 23.35 -4.73
CA VAL A 30 20.75 24.57 -4.34
C VAL A 30 20.69 24.71 -2.82
N SER A 31 20.51 23.62 -2.07
CA SER A 31 20.53 23.64 -0.60
C SER A 31 21.88 24.08 -0.03
N LYS A 32 23.01 23.64 -0.61
CA LYS A 32 24.35 24.10 -0.20
C LYS A 32 24.55 25.57 -0.52
N ASP A 33 24.11 26.01 -1.69
CA ASP A 33 24.26 27.38 -2.15
C ASP A 33 23.41 28.35 -1.31
N TYR A 34 22.18 27.96 -0.97
CA TYR A 34 21.28 28.68 -0.06
C TYR A 34 21.94 28.98 1.29
N ARG A 35 22.67 28.00 1.85
CA ARG A 35 23.39 28.17 3.12
C ARG A 35 24.58 29.14 3.02
N SER A 36 25.13 29.31 1.82
CA SER A 36 26.37 30.08 1.60
C SER A 36 26.17 31.55 1.21
N LYS A 37 24.98 31.95 0.75
CA LYS A 37 24.72 33.27 0.15
C LYS A 37 23.85 34.18 1.03
N THR A 38 24.03 35.48 0.85
CA THR A 38 23.23 36.57 1.45
C THR A 38 22.08 37.08 0.56
N ALA A 39 21.86 36.50 -0.63
CA ALA A 39 20.77 36.84 -1.55
C ALA A 39 19.64 35.79 -1.44
N TRP A 40 18.72 36.04 -0.50
CA TRP A 40 17.76 35.06 0.00
C TRP A 40 16.56 34.79 -0.92
N CYS A 41 16.05 35.80 -1.64
CA CYS A 41 14.77 35.71 -2.38
C CYS A 41 14.82 34.79 -3.62
N ASP A 42 15.81 34.95 -4.50
CA ASP A 42 15.91 34.17 -5.74
C ASP A 42 16.20 32.68 -5.45
N THR A 43 17.02 32.41 -4.43
CA THR A 43 17.40 31.05 -4.04
C THR A 43 16.23 30.30 -3.38
N GLU A 44 15.37 30.99 -2.64
CA GLU A 44 14.17 30.40 -2.05
C GLU A 44 13.15 30.00 -3.12
N GLN A 45 12.92 30.84 -4.13
CA GLN A 45 12.04 30.52 -5.25
C GLN A 45 12.54 29.32 -6.05
N GLU A 46 13.85 29.25 -6.32
CA GLU A 46 14.47 28.11 -7.00
C GLU A 46 14.31 26.81 -6.20
N LEU A 47 14.54 26.86 -4.89
CA LEU A 47 14.34 25.72 -4.00
C LEU A 47 12.87 25.26 -3.99
N GLN A 48 11.92 26.19 -3.89
CA GLN A 48 10.50 25.87 -3.92
C GLN A 48 10.08 25.25 -5.26
N ALA A 49 10.62 25.75 -6.38
CA ALA A 49 10.39 25.18 -7.70
C ALA A 49 10.93 23.75 -7.81
N LEU A 50 12.13 23.48 -7.27
CA LEU A 50 12.71 22.13 -7.24
C LEU A 50 11.91 21.17 -6.36
N VAL A 51 11.49 21.59 -5.17
CA VAL A 51 10.61 20.79 -4.30
C VAL A 51 9.30 20.45 -5.02
N SER A 52 8.73 21.41 -5.75
CA SER A 52 7.51 21.21 -6.54
C SER A 52 7.73 20.21 -7.68
N LYS A 53 8.86 20.30 -8.39
CA LYS A 53 9.25 19.32 -9.44
C LYS A 53 9.38 17.90 -8.88
N VAL A 54 10.09 17.73 -7.76
CA VAL A 54 10.24 16.41 -7.12
C VAL A 54 8.90 15.87 -6.66
N THR A 55 8.08 16.71 -6.02
CA THR A 55 6.73 16.32 -5.58
C THR A 55 5.87 15.87 -6.76
N GLN A 56 5.91 16.60 -7.88
CA GLN A 56 5.19 16.22 -9.08
C GLN A 56 5.71 14.90 -9.67
N HIS A 57 7.04 14.71 -9.71
CA HIS A 57 7.66 13.47 -10.18
C HIS A 57 7.18 12.24 -9.40
N TYR A 58 7.03 12.35 -8.07
CA TYR A 58 6.43 11.29 -7.25
C TYR A 58 4.94 11.08 -7.51
N LYS A 59 4.18 12.15 -7.77
CA LYS A 59 2.76 12.02 -8.17
C LYS A 59 2.63 11.26 -9.48
N ASP A 60 3.43 11.61 -10.47
CA ASP A 60 3.43 10.98 -11.80
C ASP A 60 3.74 9.48 -11.71
N TYR A 61 4.68 9.09 -10.83
CA TYR A 61 4.95 7.68 -10.52
C TYR A 61 3.69 6.94 -10.08
N TYR A 62 2.96 7.48 -9.09
CA TYR A 62 1.76 6.82 -8.60
C TYR A 62 0.61 6.86 -9.61
N THR A 63 0.48 7.92 -10.41
CA THR A 63 -0.50 7.99 -11.50
C THR A 63 -0.27 6.90 -12.53
N ILE A 64 0.97 6.71 -12.98
CA ILE A 64 1.33 5.68 -13.96
C ILE A 64 1.22 4.28 -13.37
N LYS A 65 1.70 4.08 -12.14
CA LYS A 65 1.55 2.82 -11.41
C LYS A 65 0.09 2.42 -11.29
N TRP A 66 -0.78 3.36 -10.90
CA TRP A 66 -2.22 3.14 -10.75
C TRP A 66 -2.88 2.78 -12.08
N ALA A 67 -2.60 3.53 -13.16
CA ALA A 67 -3.15 3.26 -14.48
C ALA A 67 -2.78 1.85 -14.98
N LEU A 68 -1.53 1.43 -14.80
CA LEU A 68 -1.06 0.12 -15.22
C LEU A 68 -1.55 -1.01 -14.32
N ALA A 69 -1.74 -0.77 -13.02
CA ALA A 69 -2.34 -1.75 -12.11
C ALA A 69 -3.80 -2.07 -12.47
N HIS A 70 -4.51 -1.13 -13.10
CA HIS A 70 -5.84 -1.38 -13.67
C HIS A 70 -5.81 -2.27 -14.93
N GLU A 71 -4.69 -2.31 -15.66
CA GLU A 71 -4.49 -3.22 -16.81
C GLU A 71 -4.13 -4.65 -16.32
N ASP A 72 -3.21 -4.75 -15.36
CA ASP A 72 -2.74 -6.02 -14.79
C ASP A 72 -2.28 -5.81 -13.34
N VAL A 73 -3.14 -6.14 -12.38
CA VAL A 73 -2.84 -5.96 -10.96
C VAL A 73 -1.81 -6.96 -10.45
N LEU A 74 -1.76 -8.17 -11.03
CA LEU A 74 -0.90 -9.26 -10.55
C LEU A 74 0.59 -8.95 -10.78
N ALA A 75 0.89 -8.23 -11.87
CA ALA A 75 2.23 -7.70 -12.14
C ALA A 75 2.81 -6.88 -10.97
N PHE A 76 1.97 -6.24 -10.14
CA PHE A 76 2.43 -5.43 -9.01
C PHE A 76 2.50 -6.21 -7.69
N PHE A 77 1.93 -7.41 -7.62
CA PHE A 77 2.08 -8.34 -6.49
C PHE A 77 3.26 -9.28 -6.66
N CYS A 78 3.70 -9.57 -7.89
CA CYS A 78 4.93 -10.32 -8.19
C CYS A 78 5.85 -9.54 -9.15
N PRO A 79 6.32 -8.35 -8.74
CA PRO A 79 7.10 -7.47 -9.60
C PRO A 79 8.46 -8.06 -9.99
N ILE A 80 8.77 -8.06 -11.29
CA ILE A 80 10.06 -8.51 -11.83
C ILE A 80 11.17 -7.44 -11.80
N TRP A 81 10.80 -6.19 -11.51
CA TRP A 81 11.70 -5.03 -11.52
C TRP A 81 12.23 -4.67 -10.13
N VAL A 82 11.92 -5.48 -9.12
CA VAL A 82 12.50 -5.37 -7.77
C VAL A 82 13.29 -6.62 -7.46
N SER A 83 14.36 -6.47 -6.69
CA SER A 83 15.10 -7.60 -6.18
C SER A 83 14.27 -8.40 -5.14
N PRO A 84 14.56 -9.69 -4.93
CA PRO A 84 13.91 -10.47 -3.89
C PRO A 84 14.06 -9.85 -2.49
N LEU A 85 15.17 -9.16 -2.22
CA LEU A 85 15.40 -8.45 -0.97
C LEU A 85 14.45 -7.26 -0.82
N GLU A 86 14.35 -6.41 -1.85
CA GLU A 86 13.41 -5.28 -1.86
C GLU A 86 11.96 -5.74 -1.75
N TYR A 87 11.63 -6.86 -2.39
CA TYR A 87 10.32 -7.48 -2.30
C TYR A 87 10.02 -8.00 -0.88
N ALA A 88 10.99 -8.61 -0.20
CA ALA A 88 10.82 -9.10 1.17
C ALA A 88 10.56 -7.98 2.19
N TYR A 89 10.97 -6.75 1.89
CA TYR A 89 10.66 -5.55 2.69
C TYR A 89 9.46 -4.76 2.17
N SER A 90 8.76 -5.27 1.16
CA SER A 90 7.51 -4.71 0.66
C SER A 90 6.36 -5.01 1.64
N TRP A 91 5.41 -4.09 1.75
CA TRP A 91 4.20 -4.26 2.53
C TRP A 91 3.08 -4.90 1.70
N ILE A 92 2.57 -4.19 0.68
CA ILE A 92 1.55 -4.72 -0.24
C ILE A 92 2.15 -4.82 -1.64
N THR A 93 2.18 -3.72 -2.39
CA THR A 93 2.79 -3.62 -3.73
C THR A 93 3.98 -2.64 -3.73
N GLY A 94 4.57 -2.41 -2.56
CA GLY A 94 5.65 -1.45 -2.36
C GLY A 94 5.88 -1.13 -0.87
N TRP A 95 6.51 0.00 -0.59
CA TRP A 95 6.95 0.36 0.76
C TRP A 95 5.77 0.82 1.63
N LYS A 96 5.80 0.50 2.92
CA LYS A 96 4.83 1.02 3.91
C LYS A 96 5.04 2.54 4.06
N PRO A 97 4.06 3.40 3.71
CA PRO A 97 4.25 4.85 3.71
C PRO A 97 4.77 5.43 5.04
N SER A 98 4.37 4.86 6.18
CA SER A 98 4.75 5.28 7.52
C SER A 98 6.24 5.06 7.82
N ALA A 99 6.95 4.25 7.04
CA ALA A 99 8.40 4.08 7.16
C ALA A 99 9.17 5.40 6.99
N ILE A 100 8.63 6.35 6.22
CA ILE A 100 9.25 7.67 6.03
C ILE A 100 9.43 8.43 7.36
N PHE A 101 8.50 8.25 8.30
CA PHE A 101 8.56 8.96 9.58
C PHE A 101 9.69 8.47 10.47
N LYS A 102 10.03 7.17 10.38
CA LYS A 102 11.22 6.63 11.05
C LYS A 102 12.50 7.26 10.50
N LEU A 103 12.56 7.46 9.18
CA LEU A 103 13.67 8.16 8.54
C LEU A 103 13.74 9.63 8.98
N VAL A 104 12.61 10.34 8.99
CA VAL A 104 12.53 11.74 9.46
C VAL A 104 13.01 11.85 10.92
N ASP A 105 12.53 10.97 11.80
CA ASP A 105 12.93 10.95 13.21
C ASP A 105 14.42 10.62 13.38
N SER A 106 14.94 9.69 12.57
CA SER A 106 16.38 9.34 12.54
C SER A 106 17.25 10.50 12.08
N ILE A 107 16.86 11.22 11.01
CA ILE A 107 17.61 12.39 10.51
C ILE A 107 17.55 13.54 11.54
N ARG A 108 16.43 13.71 12.23
CA ARG A 108 16.25 14.73 13.28
C ARG A 108 17.11 14.44 14.52
N THR A 109 17.28 13.17 14.88
CA THR A 109 18.05 12.74 16.06
C THR A 109 19.53 12.47 15.76
N SER A 110 19.87 12.34 14.47
CA SER A 110 21.22 12.24 13.96
C SER A 110 22.06 13.45 14.39
N ARG A 111 23.21 13.18 14.99
CA ARG A 111 24.23 14.20 15.32
C ARG A 111 25.25 14.39 14.20
N VAL A 112 24.96 13.90 12.99
CA VAL A 112 25.86 14.04 11.84
C VAL A 112 25.86 15.51 11.40
N PRO A 113 27.04 16.16 11.29
CA PRO A 113 27.12 17.52 10.76
C PRO A 113 26.50 17.57 9.35
N GLY A 114 25.44 18.35 9.18
CA GLY A 114 24.69 18.48 7.92
C GLY A 114 23.33 17.77 7.86
N SER A 115 22.90 17.05 8.92
CA SER A 115 21.52 16.55 9.02
C SER A 115 20.59 17.65 9.59
N ASP A 116 20.02 18.43 8.69
CA ASP A 116 19.41 19.75 8.96
C ASP A 116 17.92 19.72 9.32
N LEU A 117 17.37 18.57 9.76
CA LEU A 117 15.98 18.49 10.22
C LEU A 117 15.81 18.77 11.71
N ALA A 118 16.89 19.13 12.42
CA ALA A 118 16.81 19.59 13.80
C ALA A 118 16.00 20.91 13.91
N GLU A 119 16.05 21.76 12.87
CA GLU A 119 15.43 23.09 12.84
C GLU A 119 14.05 23.14 12.15
N LEU A 120 13.24 22.07 12.29
CA LEU A 120 11.85 22.13 11.86
C LEU A 120 11.05 23.11 12.72
N THR A 121 10.34 24.03 12.07
CA THR A 121 9.41 24.94 12.76
C THR A 121 8.30 24.16 13.45
N GLN A 122 7.71 24.72 14.51
CA GLN A 122 6.56 24.10 15.20
C GLN A 122 5.38 23.83 14.25
N GLU A 123 5.16 24.70 13.26
CA GLU A 123 4.13 24.53 12.24
C GLU A 123 4.43 23.32 11.34
N GLN A 124 5.68 23.18 10.86
CA GLN A 124 6.08 22.01 10.07
C GLN A 124 5.95 20.71 10.89
N GLN A 125 6.32 20.73 12.17
CA GLN A 125 6.17 19.59 13.06
C GLN A 125 4.70 19.19 13.23
N ARG A 126 3.79 20.17 13.42
CA ARG A 126 2.34 19.90 13.50
C ARG A 126 1.80 19.30 12.21
N LYS A 127 2.21 19.81 11.05
CA LYS A 127 1.82 19.27 9.74
C LYS A 127 2.33 17.84 9.53
N ILE A 128 3.57 17.55 9.93
CA ILE A 128 4.15 16.20 9.87
C ILE A 128 3.36 15.24 10.75
N GLU A 129 3.02 15.62 11.98
CA GLU A 129 2.24 14.73 12.85
C GLU A 129 0.82 14.50 12.34
N ALA A 130 0.17 15.54 11.78
CA ALA A 130 -1.12 15.39 11.12
C ALA A 130 -1.07 14.39 9.95
N LEU A 131 -0.02 14.46 9.12
CA LEU A 131 0.22 13.49 8.05
C LEU A 131 0.48 12.09 8.60
N ARG A 132 1.24 11.98 9.70
CA ARG A 132 1.54 10.70 10.35
C ARG A 132 0.28 10.00 10.85
N VAL A 133 -0.62 10.73 11.49
CA VAL A 133 -1.92 10.20 11.93
C VAL A 133 -2.77 9.80 10.72
N LYS A 134 -2.90 10.67 9.71
CA LYS A 134 -3.67 10.37 8.50
C LYS A 134 -3.16 9.10 7.80
N ILE A 135 -1.84 8.99 7.60
CA ILE A 135 -1.22 7.83 6.94
C ILE A 135 -1.47 6.55 7.73
N ARG A 136 -1.31 6.57 9.06
CA ARG A 136 -1.61 5.39 9.90
C ARG A 136 -3.04 4.91 9.73
N LEU A 137 -4.01 5.81 9.74
CA LEU A 137 -5.42 5.46 9.57
C LEU A 137 -5.70 4.82 8.20
N GLU A 138 -5.11 5.35 7.12
CA GLU A 138 -5.27 4.78 5.78
C GLU A 138 -4.54 3.43 5.64
N GLU A 139 -3.36 3.28 6.24
CA GLU A 139 -2.64 2.00 6.27
C GLU A 139 -3.45 0.90 6.97
N GLU A 140 -4.04 1.21 8.13
CA GLU A 140 -4.90 0.26 8.87
C GLU A 140 -6.14 -0.17 8.07
N LYS A 141 -6.69 0.72 7.24
CA LYS A 141 -7.82 0.35 6.35
C LYS A 141 -7.37 -0.65 5.29
N VAL A 142 -6.21 -0.44 4.68
CA VAL A 142 -5.65 -1.34 3.65
C VAL A 142 -5.29 -2.70 4.26
N GLU A 143 -4.64 -2.71 5.43
CA GLU A 143 -4.33 -3.94 6.17
C GLU A 143 -5.59 -4.75 6.50
N ARG A 144 -6.62 -4.11 7.06
CA ARG A 144 -7.89 -4.79 7.37
C ARG A 144 -8.58 -5.37 6.15
N GLU A 145 -8.57 -4.66 5.02
CA GLU A 145 -9.17 -5.19 3.79
C GLU A 145 -8.34 -6.35 3.22
N MET A 146 -7.02 -6.30 3.30
CA MET A 146 -6.15 -7.42 2.90
C MET A 146 -6.39 -8.65 3.78
N GLU A 147 -6.45 -8.49 5.10
CA GLU A 147 -6.78 -9.55 6.05
C GLU A 147 -8.13 -10.20 5.73
N ARG A 148 -9.15 -9.37 5.50
CA ARG A 148 -10.49 -9.84 5.12
C ARG A 148 -10.46 -10.68 3.83
N GLN A 149 -9.71 -10.26 2.82
CA GLN A 149 -9.57 -11.00 1.57
C GLN A 149 -8.83 -12.33 1.76
N GLN A 150 -7.79 -12.36 2.58
CA GLN A 150 -7.05 -13.59 2.89
C GLN A 150 -7.92 -14.62 3.62
N VAL A 151 -8.73 -14.18 4.59
CA VAL A 151 -9.67 -15.06 5.30
C VAL A 151 -10.69 -15.65 4.33
N ALA A 152 -11.27 -14.83 3.44
CA ALA A 152 -12.25 -15.31 2.47
C ALA A 152 -11.69 -16.41 1.54
N VAL A 153 -10.46 -16.26 1.05
CA VAL A 153 -9.80 -17.26 0.20
C VAL A 153 -9.55 -18.57 0.97
N ALA A 154 -9.11 -18.47 2.23
CA ALA A 154 -8.86 -19.66 3.05
C ALA A 154 -10.15 -20.44 3.39
N GLU A 155 -11.27 -19.74 3.60
CA GLU A 155 -12.57 -20.37 3.85
C GLU A 155 -13.14 -21.06 2.60
N GLU A 156 -12.95 -20.49 1.41
CA GLU A 156 -13.38 -21.12 0.15
C GLU A 156 -12.63 -22.43 -0.14
N ASP A 157 -11.32 -22.49 0.13
CA ASP A 157 -10.51 -23.70 -0.09
C ASP A 157 -10.82 -24.81 0.94
N GLY A 158 -11.25 -24.45 2.16
CA GLY A 158 -11.65 -25.39 3.21
C GLY A 158 -13.04 -26.03 3.04
N GLY A 159 -13.85 -25.58 2.07
CA GLY A 159 -15.24 -26.00 1.88
C GLY A 159 -15.47 -27.22 0.98
N VAL A 160 -14.47 -27.66 0.19
CA VAL A 160 -14.62 -28.77 -0.76
C VAL A 160 -14.17 -30.09 -0.12
N GLY A 161 -14.90 -30.50 0.92
CA GLY A 161 -14.64 -31.71 1.70
C GLY A 161 -15.91 -32.45 2.11
N LYS A 162 -16.96 -32.42 1.30
CA LYS A 162 -18.10 -33.35 1.39
C LYS A 162 -18.33 -34.03 0.04
N VAL A 163 -17.37 -34.86 -0.36
CA VAL A 163 -17.66 -35.96 -1.30
C VAL A 163 -18.53 -36.95 -0.54
N GLY A 164 -19.78 -37.05 -0.97
CA GLY A 164 -20.72 -38.05 -0.49
C GLY A 164 -20.16 -39.45 -0.75
N GLY A 165 -19.75 -40.11 0.33
CA GLY A 165 -19.61 -41.57 0.36
C GLY A 165 -21.01 -42.17 0.50
N SER A 166 -21.70 -42.35 -0.63
CA SER A 166 -22.75 -43.35 -0.72
C SER A 166 -22.08 -44.72 -0.58
N SER A 167 -22.31 -45.41 0.54
CA SER A 167 -21.95 -46.82 0.70
C SER A 167 -23.22 -47.59 1.02
N GLU A 168 -23.59 -48.48 0.10
CA GLU A 168 -24.72 -49.40 0.18
C GLU A 168 -24.55 -50.42 1.33
N GLU A 169 -25.63 -50.53 2.10
CA GLU A 169 -26.29 -51.72 2.67
C GLU A 169 -25.51 -53.05 2.82
N TRP A 170 -25.44 -53.56 4.06
CA TRP A 170 -25.87 -54.94 4.40
C TRP A 170 -26.44 -55.00 5.84
N GLY A 171 -27.74 -55.31 5.92
CA GLY A 171 -28.41 -56.19 6.89
C GLY A 171 -28.19 -56.08 8.41
N ALA A 172 -29.24 -55.65 9.13
CA ALA A 172 -30.15 -56.53 9.90
C ALA A 172 -30.62 -55.96 11.26
N SER A 173 -31.95 -56.02 11.45
CA SER A 173 -32.72 -56.19 12.69
C SER A 173 -33.08 -54.97 13.56
N GLU A 174 -34.38 -54.62 13.45
CA GLU A 174 -35.24 -53.81 14.32
C GLU A 174 -35.53 -54.44 15.71
N PRO A 175 -36.37 -53.84 16.60
CA PRO A 175 -36.63 -52.41 16.87
C PRO A 175 -36.70 -52.10 18.39
N SER A 176 -36.66 -50.82 18.80
CA SER A 176 -37.43 -50.38 19.97
C SER A 176 -37.48 -48.84 20.10
N GLY A 177 -38.70 -48.31 20.08
CA GLY A 177 -39.17 -47.40 21.12
C GLY A 177 -38.93 -45.89 20.98
N GLY A 178 -40.02 -45.15 20.78
CA GLY A 178 -40.31 -43.99 21.65
C GLY A 178 -40.28 -42.59 21.01
N ASN A 179 -41.47 -42.14 20.62
CA ASN A 179 -42.09 -40.82 20.82
C ASN A 179 -41.24 -39.55 20.93
N GLY A 180 -41.68 -38.50 20.21
CA GLY A 180 -41.67 -37.13 20.76
C GLY A 180 -41.51 -36.01 19.74
N ALA A 181 -42.60 -35.29 19.48
CA ALA A 181 -42.74 -34.16 18.57
C ALA A 181 -41.86 -32.92 18.87
N GLY A 182 -41.68 -32.05 17.87
CA GLY A 182 -41.52 -30.60 18.09
C GLY A 182 -40.72 -29.82 17.04
N SER A 183 -41.39 -29.32 16.00
CA SER A 183 -40.93 -28.30 15.04
C SER A 183 -40.67 -26.93 15.67
N ILE A 184 -39.68 -26.16 15.19
CA ILE A 184 -39.67 -24.68 15.02
C ILE A 184 -38.52 -24.33 14.01
N GLU A 185 -38.77 -24.08 12.72
CA GLU A 185 -39.04 -22.79 12.02
C GLU A 185 -37.86 -21.78 11.88
N GLY A 186 -37.77 -21.17 10.68
CA GLY A 186 -37.22 -19.82 10.43
C GLY A 186 -35.83 -19.77 9.78
N ASN A 187 -35.62 -19.80 8.47
CA ASN A 187 -36.02 -18.89 7.38
C ASN A 187 -35.15 -17.59 7.23
N ILE A 188 -34.13 -17.69 6.37
CA ILE A 188 -33.68 -16.82 5.25
C ILE A 188 -33.83 -15.27 5.29
N ASN A 189 -32.80 -14.65 4.70
CA ASN A 189 -32.76 -13.38 3.95
C ASN A 189 -32.57 -12.07 4.75
N GLY A 190 -31.84 -11.07 4.27
CA GLY A 190 -31.32 -10.87 2.93
C GLY A 190 -30.33 -9.71 2.87
N ARG A 191 -29.43 -9.81 1.89
CA ARG A 191 -28.47 -8.79 1.49
C ARG A 191 -29.06 -8.07 0.29
N THR A 192 -29.32 -6.77 0.40
CA THR A 192 -29.62 -5.89 -0.74
C THR A 192 -28.44 -5.00 -1.09
N ARG A 193 -28.48 -4.49 -2.31
CA ARG A 193 -27.36 -4.33 -3.24
C ARG A 193 -27.34 -2.88 -3.73
N GLU A 194 -27.24 -1.93 -2.81
CA GLU A 194 -27.00 -0.52 -3.12
C GLU A 194 -25.99 0.01 -2.09
N ASP A 195 -25.22 1.04 -2.47
CA ASP A 195 -24.26 1.82 -1.62
C ASP A 195 -22.77 1.75 -2.00
N ARG A 196 -22.38 1.09 -3.10
CA ARG A 196 -21.03 1.29 -3.69
C ARG A 196 -20.98 2.44 -4.67
N LYS A 197 -21.09 3.68 -4.18
CA LYS A 197 -20.62 4.89 -4.86
C LYS A 197 -20.23 5.94 -3.82
N GLU A 198 -18.97 5.93 -3.38
CA GLU A 198 -18.24 7.11 -2.92
C GLU A 198 -16.88 6.69 -2.36
N PHE A 199 -15.83 6.68 -3.20
CA PHE A 199 -14.45 6.76 -2.75
C PHE A 199 -13.62 7.51 -3.79
N TYR A 200 -13.69 8.84 -3.72
CA TYR A 200 -12.68 9.74 -4.25
C TYR A 200 -12.32 10.71 -3.13
N ILE A 201 -11.05 10.68 -2.69
CA ILE A 201 -10.14 11.78 -2.31
C ILE A 201 -8.91 11.15 -1.64
#